data_AF-A0A812IZU1-F1
#
_entry.id   AF-A0A812IZU1-F1
#
_cell.length_a   1.000
_cell.length_b   1.000
_cell.length_c   1.000
_cell.angle_alpha   90.00
_cell.angle_beta   90.00
_cell.angle_gamma   90.00
#
_symmetry.space_group_name_H-M   'P 1'
#
loop_
_entity.id
_entity.type
_entity.pdbx_description
1 polymer ?
#
loop_
_entity_poly.entity_id
_entity_poly.type
_entity_poly.pdbx_seq_one_letter_code
_entity_poly.pdbx_strand_id
1 'polypeptide(L)'
;MVLQKGVEATREELGGELGLSEQNSARHVGKVVAKFGLRPSIPLSHHTLTVDADTFTLPYLAPKDVLSYLLNNHSDLLLGGYAASDPAANRGLAMFWGRYRNVHSSHAVYGAPCERLRWTIPLSLHGDGGRTQKKQLEPVLQTGQCCNGKHHSYLTRFLLAAFPSKQWPQELLPDLSRALSSQLRELFENGLAHVVNGRQCRYYFAIIGLKGDFEFHCKSLRDAGLKRSYEHVGRAKDIAVCMECEAGLPDSVARNFLASTILLLCNLGAFDLQGESKSVDNRLVRAWRQFQLFLETSSLHVGGLKSFSKKKMHFASGKAFPWLGCKGADTVVLFKWLRVLLVQLRSRGCAVVTGHDFASCRACTFIERAVTGGLQFTQGIHGHSLWLAPTCSRFLRQGIYDFLRGYSQLAQYCMIRKMPLFGITPKYHALCHFKHDLEMSFVQNQATINPAAFDCSMSEDFIGRVARQSRRIGFKRNLFEKHLLQHYLLKFSFVLRKNWKDIHDGRGRKRKAGGRR
;
A
#
# COMPACT_ATOMS: atom_id res chain seq x y z
N MET A 1 -13.33 39.03 18.98
CA MET A 1 -13.77 40.29 18.35
C MET A 1 -12.82 40.80 17.27
N VAL A 2 -11.53 41.06 17.53
CA VAL A 2 -10.58 41.60 16.52
C VAL A 2 -10.28 40.62 15.38
N LEU A 3 -10.12 39.32 15.67
CA LEU A 3 -9.96 38.28 14.64
C LEU A 3 -11.23 38.06 13.79
N GLN A 4 -12.40 38.36 14.34
CA GLN A 4 -13.69 38.17 13.68
C GLN A 4 -13.96 39.31 12.71
N LYS A 5 -13.71 40.55 13.14
CA LYS A 5 -13.72 41.76 12.29
C LYS A 5 -12.67 41.71 11.18
N GLY A 6 -11.48 41.13 11.43
CA GLY A 6 -10.45 40.95 10.41
C GLY A 6 -10.86 39.95 9.31
N VAL A 7 -11.53 38.85 9.68
CA VAL A 7 -12.07 37.87 8.72
C VAL A 7 -13.25 38.44 7.93
N GLU A 8 -14.10 39.25 8.57
CA GLU A 8 -15.23 39.95 7.92
C GLU A 8 -14.75 41.04 6.94
N ALA A 9 -13.75 41.85 7.32
CA ALA A 9 -13.14 42.83 6.43
C ALA A 9 -12.45 42.17 5.22
N THR A 10 -11.69 41.08 5.45
CA THR A 10 -11.06 40.30 4.37
C THR A 10 -12.12 39.65 3.46
N ARG A 11 -13.31 39.34 3.99
CA ARG A 11 -14.44 38.75 3.26
C ARG A 11 -15.20 39.77 2.43
N GLU A 12 -15.36 41.01 2.90
CA GLU A 12 -15.95 42.11 2.12
C GLU A 12 -15.00 42.60 1.02
N GLU A 13 -13.71 42.76 1.33
CA GLU A 13 -12.70 43.25 0.39
C GLU A 13 -12.43 42.23 -0.73
N LEU A 14 -12.25 40.94 -0.40
CA LEU A 14 -12.15 39.88 -1.40
C LEU A 14 -13.48 39.53 -2.06
N GLY A 15 -14.59 39.71 -1.33
CA GLY A 15 -15.95 39.47 -1.83
C GLY A 15 -16.33 40.44 -2.94
N GLY A 16 -16.04 41.73 -2.74
CA GLY A 16 -16.23 42.80 -3.72
C GLY A 16 -15.35 42.64 -4.95
N GLU A 17 -14.03 42.46 -4.78
CA GLU A 17 -13.10 42.35 -5.90
C GLU A 17 -13.32 41.11 -6.80
N LEU A 18 -13.73 39.98 -6.22
CA LEU A 18 -13.91 38.72 -6.96
C LEU A 18 -15.36 38.42 -7.34
N GLY A 19 -16.30 39.28 -6.94
CA GLY A 19 -17.74 39.10 -7.11
C GLY A 19 -18.26 37.85 -6.41
N LEU A 20 -17.83 37.59 -5.17
CA LEU A 20 -18.17 36.38 -4.42
C LEU A 20 -19.59 36.50 -3.83
N SER A 21 -20.50 35.64 -4.26
CA SER A 21 -21.83 35.42 -3.68
C SER A 21 -21.96 34.04 -3.03
N GLU A 22 -22.84 33.95 -2.04
CA GLU A 22 -23.12 32.72 -1.29
C GLU A 22 -23.81 31.65 -2.15
N GLN A 23 -24.69 32.07 -3.06
CA GLN A 23 -25.37 31.22 -4.05
C GLN A 23 -24.40 30.51 -5.02
N ASN A 24 -23.22 31.11 -5.27
CA ASN A 24 -22.19 30.58 -6.17
C ASN A 24 -20.89 30.21 -5.43
N SER A 25 -20.97 29.97 -4.12
CA SER A 25 -19.84 29.69 -3.23
C SER A 25 -18.86 28.63 -3.78
N ALA A 26 -19.35 27.55 -4.39
CA ALA A 26 -18.49 26.53 -5.01
C ALA A 26 -17.66 27.05 -6.22
N ARG A 27 -18.26 27.89 -7.08
CA ARG A 27 -17.57 28.53 -8.22
C ARG A 27 -16.54 29.55 -7.73
N HIS A 28 -16.89 30.24 -6.66
CA HIS A 28 -16.10 31.29 -6.03
C HIS A 28 -14.86 30.77 -5.30
N VAL A 29 -14.96 29.61 -4.64
CA VAL A 29 -13.78 28.89 -4.14
C VAL A 29 -12.76 28.62 -5.26
N GLY A 30 -13.22 28.23 -6.45
CA GLY A 30 -12.35 28.02 -7.61
C GLY A 30 -11.58 29.27 -8.04
N LYS A 31 -12.25 30.44 -8.06
CA LYS A 31 -11.63 31.73 -8.37
C LYS A 31 -10.60 32.16 -7.31
N VAL A 32 -10.96 32.06 -6.03
CA VAL A 32 -10.06 32.39 -4.91
C VAL A 32 -8.82 31.50 -4.93
N VAL A 33 -9.02 30.19 -5.08
CA VAL A 33 -7.91 29.21 -5.13
C VAL A 33 -6.99 29.48 -6.32
N ALA A 34 -7.52 29.91 -7.47
CA ALA A 34 -6.71 30.29 -8.63
C ALA A 34 -5.99 31.63 -8.43
N LYS A 35 -6.68 32.69 -7.97
CA LYS A 35 -6.12 34.05 -7.73
C LYS A 35 -4.91 33.98 -6.79
N PHE A 36 -5.02 33.19 -5.73
CA PHE A 36 -3.95 33.04 -4.73
C PHE A 36 -2.96 31.90 -5.03
N GLY A 37 -3.05 31.30 -6.22
CA GLY A 37 -2.17 30.20 -6.65
C GLY A 37 -2.17 29.01 -5.69
N LEU A 38 -3.26 28.77 -4.95
CA LEU A 38 -3.30 27.79 -3.85
C LEU A 38 -3.31 26.35 -4.34
N ARG A 39 -3.54 26.10 -5.63
CA ARG A 39 -3.47 24.78 -6.26
C ARG A 39 -2.52 24.78 -7.46
N PRO A 40 -1.96 23.61 -7.84
CA PRO A 40 -1.25 23.44 -9.10
C PRO A 40 -2.12 23.80 -10.30
N SER A 41 -1.53 24.39 -11.32
CA SER A 41 -2.17 24.67 -12.62
C SER A 41 -2.25 23.41 -13.49
N ILE A 42 -2.83 22.33 -12.95
CA ILE A 42 -3.10 21.09 -13.69
C ILE A 42 -4.57 21.14 -14.16
N PRO A 43 -4.84 21.11 -15.48
CA PRO A 43 -6.20 21.09 -16.00
C PRO A 43 -6.95 19.80 -15.62
N LEU A 44 -8.28 19.90 -15.55
CA LEU A 44 -9.15 18.73 -15.43
C LEU A 44 -9.57 18.30 -16.83
N SER A 45 -9.25 17.06 -17.18
CA SER A 45 -9.70 16.39 -18.40
C SER A 45 -11.03 15.69 -18.13
N HIS A 46 -11.77 15.36 -19.19
CA HIS A 46 -13.07 14.72 -19.08
C HIS A 46 -13.09 13.45 -19.91
N HIS A 47 -13.47 12.34 -19.28
CA HIS A 47 -13.66 11.04 -19.94
C HIS A 47 -15.14 10.80 -20.15
N THR A 48 -15.54 10.53 -21.38
CA THR A 48 -16.94 10.31 -21.74
C THR A 48 -17.18 8.84 -21.99
N LEU A 49 -18.18 8.28 -21.32
CA LEU A 49 -18.65 6.91 -21.51
C LEU A 49 -20.12 6.95 -21.92
N THR A 50 -20.46 6.27 -23.01
CA THR A 50 -21.86 6.05 -23.41
C THR A 50 -22.22 4.60 -23.14
N VAL A 51 -23.26 4.38 -22.33
CA VAL A 51 -23.83 3.05 -22.06
C VAL A 51 -25.30 3.12 -22.42
N ASP A 52 -25.74 2.28 -23.34
CA ASP A 52 -27.07 2.32 -23.93
C ASP A 52 -27.39 3.70 -24.52
N ALA A 53 -28.37 4.42 -23.95
CA ALA A 53 -28.75 5.78 -24.36
C ALA A 53 -28.16 6.89 -23.46
N ASP A 54 -27.51 6.53 -22.35
CA ASP A 54 -27.01 7.47 -21.37
C ASP A 54 -25.53 7.81 -21.59
N THR A 55 -25.19 9.09 -21.54
CA THR A 55 -23.81 9.58 -21.62
C THR A 55 -23.35 10.11 -20.26
N PHE A 56 -22.23 9.57 -19.79
CA PHE A 56 -21.62 9.90 -18.51
C PHE A 56 -20.28 10.61 -18.75
N THR A 57 -19.98 11.67 -17.98
CA THR A 57 -18.74 12.44 -18.14
C THR A 57 -17.97 12.53 -16.82
N LEU A 58 -16.87 11.80 -16.72
CA LEU A 58 -16.03 11.72 -15.54
C LEU A 58 -14.88 12.73 -15.62
N PRO A 59 -14.75 13.70 -14.70
CA PRO A 59 -13.54 14.49 -14.60
C PRO A 59 -12.38 13.65 -14.04
N TYR A 60 -11.19 13.79 -14.63
CA TYR A 60 -9.96 13.14 -14.19
C TYR A 60 -8.74 14.05 -14.43
N LEU A 61 -7.61 13.66 -13.86
CA LEU A 61 -6.32 14.29 -14.10
C LEU A 61 -5.57 13.45 -15.14
N ALA A 62 -5.36 14.00 -16.34
CA ALA A 62 -4.65 13.26 -17.37
C ALA A 62 -3.18 13.03 -16.98
N PRO A 63 -2.62 11.82 -17.19
CA PRO A 63 -1.22 11.53 -16.92
C PRO A 63 -0.27 12.55 -17.56
N LYS A 64 -0.54 12.96 -18.81
CA LYS A 64 0.25 13.94 -19.54
C LYS A 64 0.36 15.27 -18.81
N ASP A 65 -0.75 15.77 -18.30
CA ASP A 65 -0.82 17.05 -17.61
C ASP A 65 -0.18 16.99 -16.23
N VAL A 66 -0.42 15.90 -15.48
CA VAL A 66 0.22 15.68 -14.17
C VAL A 66 1.73 15.57 -14.32
N LEU A 67 2.22 14.76 -15.24
CA LEU A 67 3.65 14.52 -15.44
C LEU A 67 4.35 15.73 -16.05
N SER A 68 3.71 16.46 -16.96
CA SER A 68 4.24 17.73 -17.48
C SER A 68 4.39 18.77 -16.36
N TYR A 69 3.36 18.93 -15.51
CA TYR A 69 3.44 19.83 -14.37
C TYR A 69 4.58 19.43 -13.42
N LEU A 70 4.68 18.14 -13.07
CA LEU A 70 5.74 17.65 -12.18
C LEU A 70 7.13 17.83 -12.80
N LEU A 71 7.31 17.53 -14.07
CA LEU A 71 8.60 17.69 -14.74
C LEU A 71 9.05 19.15 -14.78
N ASN A 72 8.12 20.07 -15.00
CA ASN A 72 8.43 21.51 -15.11
C ASN A 72 8.60 22.21 -13.75
N ASN A 73 7.94 21.73 -12.68
CA ASN A 73 7.90 22.44 -11.40
C ASN A 73 8.57 21.67 -10.24
N HIS A 74 8.61 20.34 -10.30
CA HIS A 74 9.03 19.44 -9.22
C HIS A 74 9.68 18.15 -9.77
N SER A 75 10.66 18.31 -10.68
CA SER A 75 11.30 17.18 -11.36
C SER A 75 11.99 16.21 -10.42
N ASP A 76 12.40 16.68 -9.24
CA ASP A 76 12.95 15.89 -8.14
C ASP A 76 12.01 14.76 -7.69
N LEU A 77 10.69 14.98 -7.72
CA LEU A 77 9.70 13.95 -7.37
C LEU A 77 9.63 12.83 -8.42
N LEU A 78 10.03 13.11 -9.66
CA LEU A 78 10.07 12.14 -10.75
C LEU A 78 11.43 11.42 -10.83
N LEU A 79 12.50 12.13 -10.46
CA LEU A 79 13.90 11.74 -10.73
C LEU A 79 14.65 11.34 -9.45
N GLY A 80 13.94 10.78 -8.47
CA GLY A 80 14.57 10.17 -7.29
C GLY A 80 15.23 11.17 -6.34
N GLY A 81 14.72 12.41 -6.28
CA GLY A 81 15.22 13.49 -5.44
C GLY A 81 16.20 14.45 -6.14
N TYR A 82 16.50 14.22 -7.42
CA TYR A 82 17.39 15.08 -8.20
C TYR A 82 16.59 16.01 -9.12
N ALA A 83 16.95 17.29 -9.18
CA ALA A 83 16.40 18.18 -10.20
C ALA A 83 16.78 17.69 -11.61
N ALA A 84 15.94 17.96 -12.61
CA ALA A 84 16.24 17.61 -14.01
C ALA A 84 17.54 18.23 -14.56
N SER A 85 18.01 19.33 -13.95
CA SER A 85 19.29 19.96 -14.26
C SER A 85 20.52 19.24 -13.69
N ASP A 86 20.33 18.35 -12.72
CA ASP A 86 21.41 17.59 -12.10
C ASP A 86 21.76 16.36 -12.95
N PRO A 87 23.02 16.20 -13.41
CA PRO A 87 23.46 15.01 -14.13
C PRO A 87 23.20 13.68 -13.39
N ALA A 88 23.08 13.70 -12.06
CA ALA A 88 22.74 12.53 -11.26
C ALA A 88 21.36 11.95 -11.59
N ALA A 89 20.40 12.77 -12.06
CA ALA A 89 19.08 12.31 -12.47
C ALA A 89 19.16 11.28 -13.60
N ASN A 90 19.84 11.63 -14.69
CA ASN A 90 19.98 10.77 -15.86
C ASN A 90 20.83 9.53 -15.57
N ARG A 91 21.89 9.67 -14.75
CA ARG A 91 22.66 8.52 -14.27
C ARG A 91 21.78 7.58 -13.43
N GLY A 92 20.93 8.13 -12.58
CA GLY A 92 19.97 7.37 -11.77
C GLY A 92 19.01 6.54 -12.63
N LEU A 93 18.45 7.14 -13.69
CA LEU A 93 17.58 6.44 -14.64
C LEU A 93 18.32 5.34 -15.40
N ALA A 94 19.53 5.62 -15.90
CA ALA A 94 20.34 4.61 -16.58
C ALA A 94 20.66 3.42 -15.65
N MET A 95 21.06 3.69 -14.40
CA MET A 95 21.30 2.64 -13.40
C MET A 95 20.03 1.84 -13.07
N PHE A 96 18.88 2.51 -12.97
CA PHE A 96 17.60 1.85 -12.75
C PHE A 96 17.32 0.83 -13.86
N TRP A 97 17.37 1.25 -15.13
CA TRP A 97 17.08 0.33 -16.25
C TRP A 97 18.15 -0.73 -16.44
N GLY A 98 19.41 -0.43 -16.13
CA GLY A 98 20.48 -1.44 -16.09
C GLY A 98 20.16 -2.57 -15.12
N ARG A 99 19.67 -2.25 -13.92
CA ARG A 99 19.27 -3.25 -12.92
C ARG A 99 17.93 -3.92 -13.24
N TYR A 100 16.95 -3.15 -13.72
CA TYR A 100 15.62 -3.66 -14.04
C TYR A 100 15.64 -4.68 -15.20
N ARG A 101 16.67 -4.68 -16.04
CA ARG A 101 16.85 -5.68 -17.10
C ARG A 101 16.96 -7.09 -16.54
N ASN A 102 17.52 -7.25 -15.35
CA ASN A 102 17.61 -8.55 -14.68
C ASN A 102 16.28 -9.00 -14.08
N VAL A 103 15.34 -8.07 -13.85
CA VAL A 103 14.01 -8.35 -13.30
C VAL A 103 13.01 -8.67 -14.41
N HIS A 104 13.04 -7.91 -15.52
CA HIS A 104 12.11 -8.09 -16.63
C HIS A 104 12.80 -7.75 -17.95
N SER A 105 13.64 -8.66 -18.44
CA SER A 105 14.48 -8.47 -19.64
C SER A 105 13.67 -8.26 -20.93
N SER A 106 12.44 -8.77 -20.99
CA SER A 106 11.50 -8.61 -22.11
C SER A 106 10.70 -7.31 -22.10
N HIS A 107 10.93 -6.40 -21.14
CA HIS A 107 10.19 -5.16 -21.05
C HIS A 107 10.35 -4.30 -22.31
N ALA A 108 9.25 -3.73 -22.82
CA ALA A 108 9.20 -2.98 -24.09
C ALA A 108 10.21 -1.82 -24.20
N VAL A 109 10.64 -1.25 -23.07
CA VAL A 109 11.67 -0.20 -23.01
C VAL A 109 13.00 -0.63 -23.66
N TYR A 110 13.33 -1.92 -23.65
CA TYR A 110 14.59 -2.42 -24.21
C TYR A 110 14.54 -2.60 -25.73
N GLY A 111 13.36 -2.47 -26.35
CA GLY A 111 13.23 -2.33 -27.80
C GLY A 111 13.58 -0.92 -28.29
N ALA A 112 13.67 0.07 -27.39
CA ALA A 112 14.08 1.42 -27.74
C ALA A 112 15.62 1.60 -27.70
N PRO A 113 16.18 2.62 -28.37
CA PRO A 113 17.62 2.89 -28.33
C PRO A 113 18.15 3.01 -26.90
N CYS A 114 19.33 2.43 -26.62
CA CYS A 114 19.93 2.40 -25.28
C CYS A 114 20.06 3.80 -24.66
N GLU A 115 20.39 4.80 -25.48
CA GLU A 115 20.50 6.21 -25.09
C GLU A 115 19.19 6.81 -24.53
N ARG A 116 18.03 6.21 -24.83
CA ARG A 116 16.73 6.63 -24.30
C ARG A 116 16.54 6.25 -22.84
N LEU A 117 17.23 5.21 -22.34
CA LEU A 117 17.06 4.70 -20.99
C LEU A 117 17.37 5.77 -19.93
N ARG A 118 18.40 6.60 -20.15
CA ARG A 118 18.77 7.70 -19.25
C ARG A 118 17.75 8.85 -19.20
N TRP A 119 16.73 8.82 -20.07
CA TRP A 119 15.64 9.80 -20.15
C TRP A 119 14.26 9.17 -19.92
N THR A 120 14.20 7.89 -19.55
CA THR A 120 12.94 7.17 -19.37
C THR A 120 12.62 7.01 -17.89
N ILE A 121 11.55 7.63 -17.42
CA ILE A 121 11.11 7.61 -16.02
C ILE A 121 10.23 6.37 -15.78
N PRO A 122 10.59 5.48 -14.83
CA PRO A 122 9.76 4.34 -14.47
C PRO A 122 8.57 4.76 -13.60
N LEU A 123 7.38 4.28 -13.96
CA LEU A 123 6.13 4.53 -13.26
C LEU A 123 5.45 3.21 -12.87
N SER A 124 4.87 3.16 -11.68
CA SER A 124 3.94 2.09 -11.33
C SER A 124 2.52 2.64 -11.22
N LEU A 125 1.55 1.92 -11.78
CA LEU A 125 0.14 2.22 -11.65
C LEU A 125 -0.44 1.50 -10.44
N HIS A 126 -1.37 2.12 -9.75
CA HIS A 126 -2.06 1.49 -8.63
C HIS A 126 -3.56 1.80 -8.60
N GLY A 127 -4.42 0.80 -8.47
CA GLY A 127 -5.86 0.97 -8.25
C GLY A 127 -6.36 0.20 -7.02
N ASP A 128 -7.43 0.69 -6.39
CA ASP A 128 -8.02 0.08 -5.18
C ASP A 128 -9.51 0.44 -4.96
N GLY A 129 -10.26 -0.51 -4.42
CA GLY A 129 -11.65 -0.32 -3.98
C GLY A 129 -11.75 0.22 -2.54
N GLY A 130 -12.16 1.48 -2.37
CA GLY A 130 -12.38 2.08 -1.05
C GLY A 130 -13.50 1.40 -0.23
N ARG A 131 -13.18 0.95 0.99
CA ARG A 131 -14.01 0.06 1.83
C ARG A 131 -15.27 0.63 2.51
N THR A 132 -15.74 1.85 2.23
CA THR A 132 -17.00 2.34 2.84
C THR A 132 -17.84 3.15 1.86
N GLN A 133 -19.13 2.75 1.73
CA GLN A 133 -20.04 3.11 0.63
C GLN A 133 -19.39 2.98 -0.75
N LYS A 134 -18.83 1.79 -1.09
CA LYS A 134 -18.30 1.39 -2.41
C LYS A 134 -17.86 2.59 -3.28
N LYS A 135 -16.78 3.27 -2.87
CA LYS A 135 -16.13 4.33 -3.65
C LYS A 135 -14.85 3.74 -4.25
N GLN A 136 -14.73 3.69 -5.57
CA GLN A 136 -13.54 3.21 -6.26
C GLN A 136 -12.53 4.36 -6.39
N LEU A 137 -11.28 4.08 -6.04
CA LEU A 137 -10.16 5.02 -6.17
C LEU A 137 -9.21 4.44 -7.21
N GLU A 138 -9.14 5.10 -8.36
CA GLU A 138 -8.60 4.52 -9.59
C GLU A 138 -7.42 5.38 -10.10
N PRO A 139 -6.68 4.93 -11.11
CA PRO A 139 -5.24 4.75 -11.08
C PRO A 139 -4.44 5.90 -10.47
N VAL A 140 -3.50 5.53 -9.63
CA VAL A 140 -2.53 6.41 -9.01
C VAL A 140 -1.19 6.20 -9.70
N LEU A 141 -0.60 7.25 -10.24
CA LEU A 141 0.79 7.22 -10.71
C LEU A 141 1.73 7.21 -9.52
N GLN A 142 2.64 6.24 -9.46
CA GLN A 142 3.73 6.21 -8.50
C GLN A 142 5.04 6.44 -9.24
N THR A 143 5.74 7.52 -8.89
CA THR A 143 7.07 7.84 -9.42
C THR A 143 8.10 7.50 -8.35
N GLY A 144 9.16 6.79 -8.75
CA GLY A 144 10.33 6.55 -7.88
C GLY A 144 9.98 6.02 -6.48
N GLN A 145 9.56 4.76 -6.35
CA GLN A 145 9.15 4.22 -5.06
C GLN A 145 10.26 4.28 -3.99
N CYS A 146 10.11 5.22 -3.06
CA CYS A 146 10.81 5.17 -1.78
C CYS A 146 10.15 4.08 -0.90
N CYS A 147 10.60 2.83 -1.06
CA CYS A 147 10.10 1.65 -0.35
C CYS A 147 10.23 1.74 1.18
N ASN A 148 10.99 2.73 1.68
CA ASN A 148 11.29 2.91 3.10
C ASN A 148 10.25 3.75 3.87
N GLY A 149 9.15 4.16 3.24
CA GLY A 149 8.05 4.89 3.90
C GLY A 149 8.42 6.25 4.49
N LYS A 150 9.59 6.83 4.15
CA LYS A 150 10.08 8.07 4.74
C LYS A 150 9.40 9.34 4.23
N HIS A 151 8.83 9.30 3.02
CA HIS A 151 8.22 10.47 2.38
C HIS A 151 6.70 10.48 2.55
N HIS A 152 6.12 11.69 2.59
CA HIS A 152 4.67 11.84 2.62
C HIS A 152 4.06 11.23 1.35
N SER A 153 2.97 10.47 1.47
CA SER A 153 2.42 9.70 0.35
C SER A 153 2.03 10.56 -0.86
N TYR A 154 1.57 11.81 -0.65
CA TYR A 154 1.27 12.78 -1.72
C TYR A 154 2.50 13.23 -2.54
N LEU A 155 3.73 12.98 -2.08
CA LEU A 155 4.96 13.31 -2.81
C LEU A 155 5.49 12.16 -3.65
N THR A 156 4.87 10.98 -3.53
CA THR A 156 5.32 9.74 -4.20
C THR A 156 4.21 9.09 -5.01
N ARG A 157 2.98 9.62 -4.90
CA ARG A 157 1.73 9.06 -5.46
C ARG A 157 0.84 10.20 -5.92
N PHE A 158 0.40 10.12 -7.18
CA PHE A 158 -0.41 11.15 -7.83
C PHE A 158 -1.73 10.55 -8.32
N LEU A 159 -2.84 11.13 -7.87
CA LEU A 159 -4.19 10.65 -8.20
C LEU A 159 -4.50 11.00 -9.66
N LEU A 160 -5.04 10.05 -10.44
CA LEU A 160 -5.60 10.33 -11.76
C LEU A 160 -7.13 10.43 -11.71
N ALA A 161 -7.80 9.46 -11.09
CA ALA A 161 -9.26 9.41 -11.07
C ALA A 161 -9.82 8.89 -9.74
N ALA A 162 -11.03 9.30 -9.38
CA ALA A 162 -11.73 8.80 -8.20
C ALA A 162 -13.23 8.95 -8.36
N PHE A 163 -13.98 7.87 -8.19
CA PHE A 163 -15.43 7.89 -8.41
C PHE A 163 -16.20 6.89 -7.54
N PRO A 164 -17.46 7.19 -7.18
CA PRO A 164 -18.31 6.29 -6.41
C PRO A 164 -18.83 5.14 -7.27
N SER A 165 -18.32 3.92 -7.09
CA SER A 165 -18.60 2.78 -7.98
C SER A 165 -20.06 2.34 -8.04
N LYS A 166 -20.90 2.76 -7.07
CA LYS A 166 -22.35 2.47 -7.07
C LYS A 166 -23.16 3.38 -7.99
N GLN A 167 -22.58 4.49 -8.46
CA GLN A 167 -23.30 5.50 -9.24
C GLN A 167 -22.84 5.60 -10.67
N TRP A 168 -21.78 4.87 -10.98
CA TRP A 168 -21.20 4.81 -12.30
C TRP A 168 -21.45 3.42 -12.89
N PRO A 169 -21.63 3.32 -14.21
CA PRO A 169 -21.74 2.03 -14.89
C PRO A 169 -20.52 1.15 -14.61
N GLN A 170 -20.71 -0.18 -14.64
CA GLN A 170 -19.62 -1.12 -14.37
C GLN A 170 -18.54 -1.07 -15.46
N GLU A 171 -18.93 -0.64 -16.66
CA GLU A 171 -18.13 -0.45 -17.87
C GLU A 171 -17.13 0.70 -17.74
N LEU A 172 -17.37 1.65 -16.83
CA LEU A 172 -16.52 2.83 -16.67
C LEU A 172 -15.08 2.46 -16.35
N LEU A 173 -14.86 1.53 -15.42
CA LEU A 173 -13.50 1.21 -14.97
C LEU A 173 -12.65 0.57 -16.08
N PRO A 174 -13.12 -0.49 -16.79
CA PRO A 174 -12.40 -1.01 -17.95
C PRO A 174 -12.18 0.05 -19.04
N ASP A 175 -13.18 0.87 -19.35
CA ASP A 175 -13.10 1.86 -20.41
C ASP A 175 -12.11 3.01 -20.08
N LEU A 176 -12.20 3.55 -18.87
CA LEU A 176 -11.24 4.53 -18.36
C LEU A 176 -9.82 3.95 -18.33
N SER A 177 -9.67 2.68 -17.92
CA SER A 177 -8.36 2.01 -17.90
C SER A 177 -7.76 1.91 -19.31
N ARG A 178 -8.58 1.65 -20.34
CA ARG A 178 -8.17 1.64 -21.75
C ARG A 178 -7.73 3.04 -22.20
N ALA A 179 -8.53 4.07 -21.90
CA ALA A 179 -8.22 5.45 -22.25
C ALA A 179 -6.90 5.93 -21.60
N LEU A 180 -6.71 5.63 -20.31
CA LEU A 180 -5.49 5.96 -19.59
C LEU A 180 -4.28 5.17 -20.10
N SER A 181 -4.47 3.89 -20.44
CA SER A 181 -3.40 3.09 -21.05
C SER A 181 -2.95 3.66 -22.40
N SER A 182 -3.88 4.17 -23.22
CA SER A 182 -3.55 4.84 -24.47
C SER A 182 -2.72 6.11 -24.25
N GLN A 183 -3.07 6.93 -23.26
CA GLN A 183 -2.31 8.14 -22.93
C GLN A 183 -0.91 7.82 -22.39
N LEU A 184 -0.80 6.76 -21.57
CA LEU A 184 0.49 6.29 -21.05
C LEU A 184 1.36 5.69 -22.16
N ARG A 185 0.77 5.03 -23.16
CA ARG A 185 1.47 4.60 -24.37
C ARG A 185 1.99 5.80 -25.17
N GLU A 186 1.20 6.86 -25.35
CA GLU A 186 1.68 8.09 -26.01
C GLU A 186 2.88 8.70 -25.25
N LEU A 187 2.82 8.74 -23.92
CA LEU A 187 3.94 9.20 -23.09
C LEU A 187 5.16 8.28 -23.16
N PHE A 188 4.95 6.97 -23.33
CA PHE A 188 6.02 6.02 -23.56
C PHE A 188 6.66 6.25 -24.93
N GLU A 189 5.88 6.32 -26.02
CA GLU A 189 6.34 6.38 -27.41
C GLU A 189 6.90 7.77 -27.79
N ASN A 190 6.18 8.84 -27.44
CA ASN A 190 6.47 10.21 -27.86
C ASN A 190 7.15 11.05 -26.77
N GLY A 191 6.93 10.74 -25.48
CA GLY A 191 7.52 11.48 -24.37
C GLY A 191 7.07 12.95 -24.27
N LEU A 192 7.65 13.68 -23.33
CA LEU A 192 7.43 15.10 -23.07
C LEU A 192 8.71 15.90 -23.33
N ALA A 193 8.59 16.99 -24.06
CA ALA A 193 9.69 17.94 -24.24
C ALA A 193 9.96 18.70 -22.93
N HIS A 194 11.22 18.95 -22.63
CA HIS A 194 11.66 19.69 -21.45
C HIS A 194 12.99 20.40 -21.74
N VAL A 195 13.32 21.43 -20.98
CA VAL A 195 14.56 22.20 -21.14
C VAL A 195 15.44 21.98 -19.94
N VAL A 196 16.63 21.42 -20.16
CA VAL A 196 17.66 21.21 -19.13
C VAL A 196 18.86 22.07 -19.48
N ASN A 197 19.21 23.02 -18.60
CA ASN A 197 20.36 23.91 -18.78
C ASN A 197 20.37 24.61 -20.16
N GLY A 198 19.21 25.09 -20.60
CA GLY A 198 19.02 25.74 -21.91
C GLY A 198 18.97 24.80 -23.12
N ARG A 199 19.13 23.49 -22.94
CA ARG A 199 19.06 22.49 -24.01
C ARG A 199 17.72 21.77 -24.02
N GLN A 200 17.14 21.63 -25.21
CA GLN A 200 15.94 20.82 -25.41
C GLN A 200 16.28 19.34 -25.20
N CYS A 201 15.51 18.69 -24.36
CA CYS A 201 15.56 17.27 -24.08
C CYS A 201 14.14 16.69 -24.06
N ARG A 202 14.05 15.36 -24.02
CA ARG A 202 12.76 14.67 -24.04
C ARG A 202 12.77 13.55 -23.02
N TYR A 203 11.84 13.62 -22.07
CA TYR A 203 11.62 12.57 -21.08
C TYR A 203 10.52 11.63 -21.54
N TYR A 204 10.73 10.34 -21.38
CA TYR A 204 9.77 9.29 -21.68
C TYR A 204 9.28 8.64 -20.39
N PHE A 205 8.15 7.93 -20.45
CA PHE A 205 7.54 7.34 -19.26
C PHE A 205 7.19 5.89 -19.51
N ALA A 206 7.70 4.97 -18.69
CA ALA A 206 7.50 3.54 -18.87
C ALA A 206 6.81 2.92 -17.67
N ILE A 207 5.75 2.15 -17.91
CA ILE A 207 5.01 1.45 -16.86
C ILE A 207 5.74 0.16 -16.47
N ILE A 208 6.24 0.08 -15.24
CA ILE A 208 6.97 -1.09 -14.72
C ILE A 208 6.09 -2.08 -13.96
N GLY A 209 4.81 -1.75 -13.74
CA GLY A 209 3.85 -2.65 -13.10
C GLY A 209 2.54 -1.98 -12.69
N LEU A 210 1.50 -2.79 -12.62
CA LEU A 210 0.18 -2.45 -12.09
C LEU A 210 0.03 -3.08 -10.69
N LYS A 211 -0.45 -2.31 -9.74
CA LYS A 211 -0.69 -2.72 -8.35
C LYS A 211 -2.15 -2.56 -7.98
N GLY A 212 -2.58 -3.37 -7.04
CA GLY A 212 -3.89 -3.26 -6.45
C GLY A 212 -4.19 -4.47 -5.60
N ASP A 213 -5.38 -4.51 -5.03
CA ASP A 213 -5.89 -5.80 -4.61
C ASP A 213 -6.27 -6.64 -5.84
N PHE A 214 -6.41 -7.95 -5.65
CA PHE A 214 -6.77 -8.82 -6.76
C PHE A 214 -8.15 -8.48 -7.31
N GLU A 215 -9.13 -8.05 -6.49
CA GLU A 215 -10.44 -7.60 -6.97
C GLU A 215 -10.31 -6.48 -8.01
N PHE A 216 -9.48 -5.47 -7.76
CA PHE A 216 -9.16 -4.44 -8.75
C PHE A 216 -8.56 -5.05 -10.02
N HIS A 217 -7.55 -5.91 -9.90
CA HIS A 217 -6.93 -6.55 -11.07
C HIS A 217 -7.95 -7.34 -11.91
N CYS A 218 -8.86 -8.08 -11.26
CA CYS A 218 -9.90 -8.85 -11.93
C CYS A 218 -10.82 -7.96 -12.75
N LYS A 219 -11.26 -6.85 -12.18
CA LYS A 219 -12.21 -5.94 -12.81
C LYS A 219 -11.57 -5.16 -13.93
N SER A 220 -10.37 -4.63 -13.69
CA SER A 220 -9.66 -3.75 -14.63
C SER A 220 -8.98 -4.50 -15.78
N LEU A 221 -8.59 -5.77 -15.58
CA LEU A 221 -7.91 -6.59 -16.58
C LEU A 221 -8.76 -7.75 -17.13
N ARG A 222 -10.07 -7.77 -16.82
CA ARG A 222 -11.00 -8.82 -17.29
C ARG A 222 -10.93 -9.01 -18.79
N ASP A 223 -11.08 -7.92 -19.53
CA ASP A 223 -11.11 -7.91 -20.99
C ASP A 223 -9.71 -8.07 -21.60
N ALA A 224 -8.67 -7.79 -20.81
CA ALA A 224 -7.26 -7.97 -21.17
C ALA A 224 -6.76 -9.41 -20.92
N GLY A 225 -7.66 -10.35 -20.57
CA GLY A 225 -7.33 -11.77 -20.45
C GLY A 225 -7.02 -12.26 -19.04
N LEU A 226 -7.07 -11.40 -18.01
CA LEU A 226 -6.95 -11.84 -16.61
C LEU A 226 -8.28 -12.45 -16.13
N LYS A 227 -8.59 -13.64 -16.65
CA LYS A 227 -9.83 -14.38 -16.38
C LYS A 227 -9.77 -15.20 -15.09
N ARG A 228 -8.58 -15.38 -14.49
CA ARG A 228 -8.36 -16.23 -13.31
C ARG A 228 -8.07 -15.37 -12.07
N SER A 229 -8.82 -15.60 -11.00
CA SER A 229 -8.64 -14.92 -9.72
C SER A 229 -9.34 -15.64 -8.56
N TYR A 230 -9.17 -15.14 -7.33
CA TYR A 230 -9.92 -15.69 -6.19
C TYR A 230 -11.44 -15.45 -6.30
N GLU A 231 -11.88 -14.51 -7.14
CA GLU A 231 -13.32 -14.27 -7.37
C GLU A 231 -13.92 -15.31 -8.31
N HIS A 232 -13.08 -15.97 -9.10
CA HIS A 232 -13.45 -16.96 -10.11
C HIS A 232 -12.87 -18.35 -9.83
N VAL A 233 -12.58 -18.68 -8.56
CA VAL A 233 -12.17 -20.05 -8.19
C VAL A 233 -13.33 -20.99 -8.46
N GLY A 234 -13.05 -22.13 -9.09
CA GLY A 234 -14.04 -23.18 -9.27
C GLY A 234 -14.57 -23.65 -7.92
N ARG A 235 -15.89 -23.74 -7.78
CA ARG A 235 -16.54 -24.23 -6.56
C ARG A 235 -16.57 -25.76 -6.47
N ALA A 236 -16.40 -26.44 -7.61
CA ALA A 236 -16.45 -27.90 -7.73
C ALA A 236 -15.08 -28.53 -8.06
N LYS A 237 -14.17 -27.74 -8.65
CA LYS A 237 -12.79 -28.15 -8.95
C LYS A 237 -11.88 -27.03 -8.47
N ASP A 238 -10.81 -27.38 -7.77
CA ASP A 238 -9.78 -26.42 -7.40
C ASP A 238 -9.13 -25.89 -8.69
N ILE A 239 -9.31 -24.61 -8.94
CA ILE A 239 -8.71 -23.93 -10.09
C ILE A 239 -7.55 -23.09 -9.60
N ALA A 240 -6.54 -23.14 -10.42
CA ALA A 240 -5.25 -22.55 -10.31
C ALA A 240 -5.36 -20.99 -10.42
N VAL A 241 -4.99 -20.20 -9.38
CA VAL A 241 -5.26 -18.73 -9.30
C VAL A 241 -4.03 -17.84 -9.46
N CYS A 242 -2.86 -18.24 -8.96
CA CYS A 242 -1.65 -17.42 -9.07
C CYS A 242 -1.28 -17.20 -10.55
N MET A 243 -1.01 -15.96 -10.96
CA MET A 243 -0.63 -15.65 -12.34
C MET A 243 0.76 -16.18 -12.73
N GLU A 244 1.62 -16.50 -11.76
CA GLU A 244 2.97 -17.03 -12.00
C GLU A 244 3.04 -18.56 -11.98
N CYS A 245 2.27 -19.21 -11.13
CA CYS A 245 2.35 -20.67 -10.88
C CYS A 245 1.01 -21.38 -10.73
N GLU A 246 -0.09 -20.63 -10.84
CA GLU A 246 -1.44 -21.14 -10.80
C GLU A 246 -1.89 -21.82 -9.45
N ALA A 247 -1.67 -21.26 -8.25
CA ALA A 247 -2.23 -21.79 -6.97
C ALA A 247 -3.48 -21.00 -6.45
N GLY A 248 -4.55 -21.59 -5.81
CA GLY A 248 -5.86 -20.91 -5.45
C GLY A 248 -6.53 -20.93 -4.02
N LEU A 249 -6.42 -19.86 -3.18
CA LEU A 249 -7.11 -19.47 -1.92
C LEU A 249 -6.86 -17.96 -1.58
N PRO A 250 -7.79 -17.27 -0.90
CA PRO A 250 -7.85 -15.79 -0.84
C PRO A 250 -7.07 -15.07 0.30
N ASP A 251 -6.61 -15.77 1.34
CA ASP A 251 -6.23 -15.11 2.60
C ASP A 251 -4.75 -14.80 2.81
N SER A 252 -4.45 -13.70 3.51
CA SER A 252 -3.09 -13.19 3.79
C SER A 252 -2.34 -14.07 4.79
N VAL A 253 -1.15 -14.54 4.40
CA VAL A 253 -0.34 -15.50 5.17
C VAL A 253 -0.04 -15.04 6.59
N ALA A 254 0.31 -13.77 6.79
CA ALA A 254 0.57 -13.22 8.11
C ALA A 254 -0.69 -13.18 8.98
N ARG A 255 -1.85 -12.81 8.41
CA ARG A 255 -3.12 -12.80 9.14
C ARG A 255 -3.58 -14.21 9.52
N ASN A 256 -3.37 -15.18 8.64
CA ASN A 256 -3.65 -16.59 8.90
C ASN A 256 -2.72 -17.11 10.00
N PHE A 257 -1.41 -16.86 9.86
CA PHE A 257 -0.41 -17.24 10.85
C PHE A 257 -0.76 -16.71 12.24
N LEU A 258 -1.08 -15.42 12.36
CA LEU A 258 -1.37 -14.78 13.64
C LEU A 258 -2.65 -15.34 14.27
N ALA A 259 -3.75 -15.45 13.53
CA ALA A 259 -5.00 -16.02 14.07
C ALA A 259 -4.81 -17.48 14.49
N SER A 260 -4.19 -18.28 13.63
CA SER A 260 -3.88 -19.69 13.90
C SER A 260 -2.98 -19.86 15.12
N THR A 261 -1.96 -19.01 15.26
CA THR A 261 -1.04 -19.04 16.39
C THR A 261 -1.75 -18.70 17.70
N ILE A 262 -2.56 -17.64 17.72
CA ILE A 262 -3.29 -17.26 18.94
C ILE A 262 -4.26 -18.37 19.33
N LEU A 263 -5.01 -18.94 18.37
CA LEU A 263 -5.93 -20.05 18.62
C LEU A 263 -5.19 -21.32 19.05
N LEU A 264 -4.02 -21.62 18.47
CA LEU A 264 -3.19 -22.73 18.91
C LEU A 264 -2.76 -22.54 20.37
N LEU A 265 -2.25 -21.35 20.73
CA LEU A 265 -1.85 -21.03 22.10
C LEU A 265 -3.05 -21.09 23.07
N CYS A 266 -4.24 -20.66 22.65
CA CYS A 266 -5.47 -20.88 23.42
C CYS A 266 -5.71 -22.37 23.66
N ASN A 267 -5.63 -23.22 22.62
CA ASN A 267 -5.85 -24.66 22.76
C ASN A 267 -4.79 -25.35 23.64
N LEU A 268 -3.55 -24.85 23.63
CA LEU A 268 -2.47 -25.34 24.50
C LEU A 268 -2.58 -24.83 25.95
N GLY A 269 -3.56 -23.98 26.27
CA GLY A 269 -3.77 -23.46 27.62
C GLY A 269 -2.86 -22.29 28.00
N ALA A 270 -2.22 -21.61 27.04
CA ALA A 270 -1.29 -20.50 27.30
C ALA A 270 -1.93 -19.31 28.06
N PHE A 271 -3.26 -19.23 28.02
CA PHE A 271 -4.05 -18.21 28.68
C PHE A 271 -5.00 -18.81 29.73
N ASP A 272 -4.68 -19.97 30.30
CA ASP A 272 -5.50 -20.53 31.39
C ASP A 272 -5.13 -19.91 32.73
N LEU A 273 -6.17 -19.67 33.54
CA LEU A 273 -6.06 -19.21 34.93
C LEU A 273 -6.86 -20.17 35.81
N GLN A 274 -6.39 -20.38 37.03
CA GLN A 274 -7.05 -21.28 37.98
C GLN A 274 -8.45 -20.78 38.30
N GLY A 275 -9.44 -21.68 38.26
CA GLY A 275 -10.85 -21.34 38.54
C GLY A 275 -11.59 -20.63 37.40
N GLU A 276 -10.92 -20.26 36.30
CA GLU A 276 -11.56 -19.61 35.18
C GLU A 276 -11.97 -20.58 34.06
N SER A 277 -12.96 -20.16 33.26
CA SER A 277 -13.41 -20.91 32.08
C SER A 277 -12.28 -21.09 31.05
N LYS A 278 -12.12 -22.34 30.60
CA LYS A 278 -11.18 -22.78 29.55
C LYS A 278 -11.77 -22.70 28.14
N SER A 279 -12.93 -22.05 27.97
CA SER A 279 -13.51 -21.86 26.64
C SER A 279 -12.59 -21.01 25.75
N VAL A 280 -12.62 -21.25 24.45
CA VAL A 280 -11.82 -20.48 23.48
C VAL A 280 -12.15 -18.98 23.57
N ASP A 281 -13.42 -18.62 23.74
CA ASP A 281 -13.85 -17.22 23.84
C ASP A 281 -13.23 -16.52 25.07
N ASN A 282 -13.23 -17.16 26.24
CA ASN A 282 -12.63 -16.58 27.44
C ASN A 282 -11.09 -16.50 27.34
N ARG A 283 -10.46 -17.52 26.74
CA ARG A 283 -9.02 -17.49 26.44
C ARG A 283 -8.65 -16.35 25.48
N LEU A 284 -9.48 -16.07 24.48
CA LEU A 284 -9.27 -14.94 23.56
C LEU A 284 -9.41 -13.58 24.25
N VAL A 285 -10.38 -13.43 25.17
CA VAL A 285 -10.50 -12.22 25.98
C VAL A 285 -9.24 -11.99 26.83
N ARG A 286 -8.70 -13.04 27.45
CA ARG A 286 -7.45 -12.94 28.23
C ARG A 286 -6.23 -12.65 27.35
N ALA A 287 -6.12 -13.29 26.19
CA ALA A 287 -5.09 -13.00 25.21
C ALA A 287 -5.15 -11.52 24.76
N TRP A 288 -6.35 -10.97 24.58
CA TRP A 288 -6.54 -9.56 24.26
C TRP A 288 -6.09 -8.63 25.39
N ARG A 289 -6.45 -8.92 26.64
CA ARG A 289 -5.99 -8.13 27.81
C ARG A 289 -4.47 -8.10 27.92
N GLN A 290 -3.81 -9.24 27.72
CA GLN A 290 -2.34 -9.28 27.71
C GLN A 290 -1.75 -8.48 26.55
N PHE A 291 -2.37 -8.54 25.37
CA PHE A 291 -1.96 -7.71 24.24
C PHE A 291 -2.13 -6.21 24.53
N GLN A 292 -3.22 -5.79 25.19
CA GLN A 292 -3.41 -4.40 25.61
C GLN A 292 -2.29 -3.94 26.56
N LEU A 293 -1.94 -4.77 27.55
CA LEU A 293 -0.83 -4.48 28.45
C LEU A 293 0.49 -4.33 27.69
N PHE A 294 0.74 -5.18 26.68
CA PHE A 294 1.91 -5.02 25.81
C PHE A 294 1.90 -3.69 25.03
N LEU A 295 0.74 -3.28 24.51
CA LEU A 295 0.62 -2.00 23.80
C LEU A 295 0.95 -0.81 24.70
N GLU A 296 0.41 -0.81 25.92
CA GLU A 296 0.65 0.25 26.92
C GLU A 296 2.13 0.30 27.33
N THR A 297 2.69 -0.84 27.73
CA THR A 297 4.10 -0.93 28.16
C THR A 297 5.10 -0.62 27.04
N SER A 298 4.75 -0.89 25.78
CA SER A 298 5.61 -0.63 24.63
C SER A 298 5.36 0.72 23.96
N SER A 299 4.40 1.51 24.45
CA SER A 299 3.94 2.74 23.79
C SER A 299 3.58 2.54 22.30
N LEU A 300 2.93 1.41 21.99
CA LEU A 300 2.49 1.04 20.65
C LEU A 300 0.97 1.15 20.53
N HIS A 301 0.49 1.37 19.31
CA HIS A 301 -0.94 1.46 19.02
C HIS A 301 -1.32 0.67 17.78
N VAL A 302 -2.54 0.12 17.78
CA VAL A 302 -3.16 -0.55 16.63
C VAL A 302 -4.43 0.18 16.21
N GLY A 303 -4.65 0.27 14.90
CA GLY A 303 -5.77 1.02 14.34
C GLY A 303 -6.98 0.16 14.01
N GLY A 304 -6.75 -1.07 13.52
CA GLY A 304 -7.81 -1.95 13.00
C GLY A 304 -8.32 -3.03 13.96
N LEU A 305 -7.70 -3.17 15.13
CA LEU A 305 -8.03 -4.17 16.13
C LEU A 305 -8.64 -3.52 17.38
N LYS A 306 -9.74 -4.12 17.86
CA LYS A 306 -10.49 -3.66 19.04
C LYS A 306 -10.75 -4.76 20.07
N SER A 307 -10.63 -6.02 19.66
CA SER A 307 -10.77 -7.19 20.51
C SER A 307 -10.23 -8.44 19.79
N PHE A 308 -9.96 -9.49 20.55
CA PHE A 308 -9.87 -10.86 20.01
C PHE A 308 -11.18 -11.58 20.25
N SER A 309 -11.73 -12.17 19.18
CA SER A 309 -12.95 -12.98 19.23
C SER A 309 -12.95 -13.96 18.06
N LYS A 310 -13.73 -15.04 18.18
CA LYS A 310 -13.93 -16.00 17.08
C LYS A 310 -14.35 -15.30 15.79
N LYS A 311 -15.29 -14.35 15.89
CA LYS A 311 -15.74 -13.52 14.76
C LYS A 311 -14.58 -12.75 14.12
N LYS A 312 -13.70 -12.15 14.92
CA LYS A 312 -12.57 -11.35 14.41
C LYS A 312 -11.45 -12.21 13.80
N MET A 313 -11.34 -13.46 14.24
CA MET A 313 -10.42 -14.47 13.71
C MET A 313 -11.04 -15.32 12.60
N HIS A 314 -12.28 -15.00 12.18
CA HIS A 314 -13.03 -15.76 11.18
C HIS A 314 -13.11 -17.27 11.49
N PHE A 315 -13.15 -17.61 12.78
CA PHE A 315 -13.17 -18.96 13.30
C PHE A 315 -14.58 -19.35 13.74
N ALA A 316 -15.48 -19.52 12.76
CA ALA A 316 -16.90 -19.79 13.02
C ALA A 316 -17.15 -21.21 13.54
N SER A 317 -16.42 -22.20 13.02
CA SER A 317 -16.48 -23.60 13.43
C SER A 317 -15.07 -24.19 13.53
N GLY A 318 -14.91 -25.27 14.29
CA GLY A 318 -13.62 -25.96 14.45
C GLY A 318 -13.05 -26.59 13.16
N LYS A 319 -13.72 -26.41 12.02
CA LYS A 319 -13.30 -26.90 10.69
C LYS A 319 -12.75 -25.81 9.77
N ALA A 320 -12.86 -24.53 10.13
CA ALA A 320 -12.42 -23.42 9.29
C ALA A 320 -10.96 -23.02 9.59
N PHE A 321 -10.20 -22.69 8.55
CA PHE A 321 -8.89 -22.06 8.69
C PHE A 321 -9.05 -20.60 9.14
N PRO A 322 -8.57 -20.23 10.35
CA PRO A 322 -8.75 -18.90 10.89
C PRO A 322 -7.84 -17.86 10.22
N TRP A 323 -8.32 -16.62 10.13
CA TRP A 323 -7.54 -15.47 9.69
C TRP A 323 -7.96 -14.20 10.42
N LEU A 324 -7.00 -13.32 10.68
CA LEU A 324 -7.26 -12.14 11.51
C LEU A 324 -7.71 -10.94 10.67
N GLY A 325 -8.90 -10.40 10.95
CA GLY A 325 -9.43 -9.20 10.31
C GLY A 325 -8.76 -7.89 10.76
N CYS A 326 -7.51 -7.65 10.37
CA CYS A 326 -6.73 -6.46 10.74
C CYS A 326 -5.96 -5.85 9.55
N LYS A 327 -5.31 -4.70 9.74
CA LYS A 327 -4.46 -4.09 8.69
C LYS A 327 -3.05 -4.66 8.71
N GLY A 328 -2.29 -4.48 7.62
CA GLY A 328 -0.88 -4.90 7.54
C GLY A 328 -0.04 -4.35 8.69
N ALA A 329 -0.16 -3.07 9.01
CA ALA A 329 0.56 -2.47 10.14
C ALA A 329 0.24 -3.11 11.51
N ASP A 330 -1.01 -3.54 11.73
CA ASP A 330 -1.40 -4.22 12.97
C ASP A 330 -0.72 -5.60 13.09
N THR A 331 -0.47 -6.28 11.97
CA THR A 331 0.22 -7.58 11.96
C THR A 331 1.65 -7.49 12.50
N VAL A 332 2.38 -6.41 12.19
CA VAL A 332 3.75 -6.18 12.69
C VAL A 332 3.76 -6.01 14.21
N VAL A 333 2.77 -5.31 14.77
CA VAL A 333 2.63 -5.12 16.22
C VAL A 333 2.30 -6.45 16.91
N LEU A 334 1.44 -7.27 16.30
CA LEU A 334 1.13 -8.61 16.83
C LEU A 334 2.31 -9.56 16.79
N PHE A 335 3.14 -9.53 15.74
CA PHE A 335 4.38 -10.29 15.73
C PHE A 335 5.32 -9.88 16.87
N LYS A 336 5.47 -8.58 17.14
CA LYS A 336 6.26 -8.09 18.29
C LYS A 336 5.71 -8.60 19.62
N TRP A 337 4.39 -8.56 19.78
CA TRP A 337 3.72 -9.10 20.96
C TRP A 337 3.96 -10.60 21.13
N LEU A 338 3.74 -11.40 20.06
CA LEU A 338 3.98 -12.84 20.11
C LEU A 338 5.43 -13.18 20.50
N ARG A 339 6.40 -12.41 20.02
CA ARG A 339 7.81 -12.59 20.42
C ARG A 339 7.99 -12.43 21.93
N VAL A 340 7.41 -11.38 22.52
CA VAL A 340 7.46 -11.15 23.98
C VAL A 340 6.67 -12.22 24.74
N LEU A 341 5.49 -12.58 24.24
CA LEU A 341 4.64 -13.62 24.82
C LEU A 341 5.38 -14.97 24.90
N LEU A 342 6.06 -15.38 23.85
CA LEU A 342 6.79 -16.65 23.82
C LEU A 342 7.92 -16.69 24.86
N VAL A 343 8.64 -15.59 25.05
CA VAL A 343 9.65 -15.48 26.13
C VAL A 343 9.00 -15.66 27.49
N GLN A 344 7.86 -15.01 27.74
CA GLN A 344 7.11 -15.15 28.99
C GLN A 344 6.58 -16.57 29.21
N LEU A 345 6.10 -17.23 28.17
CA LEU A 345 5.58 -18.60 28.26
C LEU A 345 6.70 -19.62 28.54
N ARG A 346 7.89 -19.43 27.96
CA ARG A 346 9.05 -20.30 28.21
C ARG A 346 9.68 -20.07 29.59
N SER A 347 9.65 -18.84 30.11
CA SER A 347 10.26 -18.51 31.41
C SER A 347 9.38 -18.87 32.60
N ARG A 348 8.06 -18.89 32.42
CA ARG A 348 7.15 -19.34 33.46
C ARG A 348 7.15 -20.87 33.50
N GLY A 349 7.40 -21.46 34.67
CA GLY A 349 7.13 -22.87 34.95
C GLY A 349 5.62 -23.18 34.96
N CYS A 350 4.92 -22.87 33.88
CA CYS A 350 3.45 -22.88 33.75
C CYS A 350 2.83 -24.28 33.69
N ALA A 351 3.65 -25.34 33.71
CA ALA A 351 3.17 -26.72 33.59
C ALA A 351 2.13 -27.07 34.67
N VAL A 352 2.30 -26.55 35.90
CA VAL A 352 1.40 -26.82 37.03
C VAL A 352 -0.01 -26.26 36.83
N VAL A 353 -0.14 -25.07 36.23
CA VAL A 353 -1.44 -24.39 36.06
C VAL A 353 -2.12 -24.76 34.74
N THR A 354 -1.33 -24.94 33.68
CA THR A 354 -1.84 -25.15 32.32
C THR A 354 -1.88 -26.60 31.90
N GLY A 355 -1.16 -27.49 32.60
CA GLY A 355 -0.93 -28.87 32.19
C GLY A 355 -0.01 -29.03 30.99
N HIS A 356 0.60 -27.94 30.49
CA HIS A 356 1.47 -27.95 29.33
C HIS A 356 2.82 -27.30 29.64
N ASP A 357 3.91 -28.00 29.33
CA ASP A 357 5.24 -27.41 29.37
C ASP A 357 5.50 -26.61 28.09
N PHE A 358 5.59 -25.29 28.22
CA PHE A 358 5.88 -24.40 27.09
C PHE A 358 7.39 -24.25 26.84
N ALA A 359 8.25 -24.61 27.78
CA ALA A 359 9.70 -24.51 27.62
C ALA A 359 10.22 -25.50 26.56
N SER A 360 9.73 -26.74 26.58
CA SER A 360 10.07 -27.79 25.61
C SER A 360 9.09 -27.94 24.44
N CYS A 361 8.05 -27.09 24.38
CA CYS A 361 7.00 -27.21 23.37
C CYS A 361 7.51 -26.95 21.94
N ARG A 362 7.43 -27.98 21.07
CA ARG A 362 7.80 -27.86 19.65
C ARG A 362 7.01 -26.75 18.93
N ALA A 363 5.73 -26.57 19.25
CA ALA A 363 4.93 -25.51 18.66
C ALA A 363 5.50 -24.12 18.97
N CYS A 364 5.96 -23.87 20.20
CA CYS A 364 6.61 -22.61 20.57
C CYS A 364 7.86 -22.36 19.76
N THR A 365 8.70 -23.37 19.53
CA THR A 365 9.90 -23.25 18.68
C THR A 365 9.53 -22.91 17.24
N PHE A 366 8.49 -23.53 16.67
CA PHE A 366 8.05 -23.22 15.31
C PHE A 366 7.42 -21.82 15.20
N ILE A 367 6.63 -21.42 16.19
CA ILE A 367 6.05 -20.06 16.29
C ILE A 367 7.18 -19.03 16.37
N GLU A 368 8.17 -19.26 17.23
CA GLU A 368 9.28 -18.33 17.43
C GLU A 368 10.11 -18.12 16.17
N ARG A 369 10.43 -19.22 15.46
CA ARG A 369 11.08 -19.16 14.14
C ARG A 369 10.25 -18.33 13.17
N ALA A 370 8.95 -18.61 13.07
CA ALA A 370 8.08 -17.88 12.15
C ALA A 370 7.93 -16.41 12.53
N VAL A 371 7.74 -16.09 13.81
CA VAL A 371 7.62 -14.71 14.30
C VAL A 371 8.90 -13.92 14.04
N THR A 372 10.06 -14.52 14.28
CA THR A 372 11.36 -13.88 14.05
C THR A 372 11.59 -13.62 12.58
N GLY A 373 11.39 -14.64 11.73
CA GLY A 373 11.50 -14.50 10.28
C GLY A 373 10.49 -13.50 9.70
N GLY A 374 9.25 -13.54 10.18
CA GLY A 374 8.20 -12.62 9.77
C GLY A 374 8.50 -11.16 10.13
N LEU A 375 9.02 -10.89 11.33
CA LEU A 375 9.50 -9.55 11.71
C LEU A 375 10.67 -9.11 10.86
N GLN A 376 11.67 -9.98 10.70
CA GLN A 376 12.86 -9.70 9.91
C GLN A 376 12.51 -9.33 8.47
N PHE A 377 11.63 -10.11 7.84
CA PHE A 377 11.19 -9.85 6.48
C PHE A 377 10.36 -8.56 6.39
N THR A 378 9.28 -8.45 7.17
CA THR A 378 8.35 -7.31 7.07
C THR A 378 9.02 -5.98 7.45
N GLN A 379 9.83 -5.94 8.51
CA GLN A 379 10.56 -4.73 8.87
C GLN A 379 11.71 -4.46 7.90
N GLY A 380 12.34 -5.52 7.38
CA GLY A 380 13.45 -5.40 6.45
C GLY A 380 13.03 -4.79 5.11
N ILE A 381 11.94 -5.23 4.49
CA ILE A 381 11.49 -4.69 3.19
C ILE A 381 11.14 -3.19 3.29
N HIS A 382 10.65 -2.73 4.44
CA HIS A 382 10.38 -1.31 4.71
C HIS A 382 11.59 -0.54 5.26
N GLY A 383 12.67 -1.23 5.60
CA GLY A 383 13.92 -0.61 6.05
C GLY A 383 14.86 -0.24 4.89
N HIS A 384 14.67 -0.84 3.72
CA HIS A 384 15.57 -0.74 2.58
C HIS A 384 14.98 0.06 1.40
N SER A 385 15.86 0.49 0.51
CA SER A 385 15.51 1.16 -0.75
C SER A 385 14.94 0.17 -1.78
N LEU A 386 14.58 0.68 -2.97
CA LEU A 386 14.01 -0.12 -4.05
C LEU A 386 14.92 -1.26 -4.53
N TRP A 387 16.23 -1.00 -4.60
CA TRP A 387 17.23 -2.00 -4.98
C TRP A 387 17.89 -2.56 -3.73
N LEU A 388 17.79 -3.86 -3.53
CA LEU A 388 18.45 -4.59 -2.45
C LEU A 388 19.86 -4.96 -2.87
N ALA A 389 20.85 -4.57 -2.07
CA ALA A 389 22.21 -5.08 -2.20
C ALA A 389 22.23 -6.59 -1.83
N PRO A 390 23.20 -7.38 -2.33
CA PRO A 390 23.28 -8.81 -2.04
C PRO A 390 23.25 -9.15 -0.54
N THR A 391 23.86 -8.31 0.31
CA THR A 391 23.83 -8.46 1.78
C THR A 391 22.43 -8.29 2.36
N CYS A 392 21.67 -7.31 1.86
CA CYS A 392 20.27 -7.08 2.21
C CYS A 392 19.38 -8.22 1.71
N SER A 393 19.62 -8.71 0.48
CA SER A 393 18.92 -9.87 -0.08
C SER A 393 19.14 -11.10 0.79
N ARG A 394 20.38 -11.38 1.22
CA ARG A 394 20.69 -12.48 2.14
C ARG A 394 19.93 -12.37 3.46
N PHE A 395 19.88 -11.18 4.04
CA PHE A 395 19.14 -10.93 5.28
C PHE A 395 17.63 -11.18 5.10
N LEU A 396 17.02 -10.64 4.04
CA LEU A 396 15.59 -10.82 3.77
C LEU A 396 15.25 -12.26 3.41
N ARG A 397 16.11 -12.93 2.65
CA ARG A 397 16.03 -14.35 2.30
C ARG A 397 15.92 -15.19 3.55
N GLN A 398 16.83 -15.03 4.51
CA GLN A 398 16.77 -15.79 5.77
C GLN A 398 15.43 -15.58 6.50
N GLY A 399 14.96 -14.33 6.59
CA GLY A 399 13.70 -14.01 7.25
C GLY A 399 12.49 -14.69 6.60
N ILE A 400 12.37 -14.64 5.27
CA ILE A 400 11.25 -15.29 4.58
C ILE A 400 11.34 -16.83 4.65
N TYR A 401 12.55 -17.39 4.59
CA TYR A 401 12.76 -18.83 4.78
C TYR A 401 12.30 -19.29 6.17
N ASP A 402 12.69 -18.58 7.22
CA ASP A 402 12.30 -18.91 8.60
C ASP A 402 10.79 -18.78 8.80
N PHE A 403 10.17 -17.73 8.24
CA PHE A 403 8.72 -17.59 8.26
C PHE A 403 7.99 -18.76 7.58
N LEU A 404 8.35 -19.05 6.33
CA LEU A 404 7.70 -20.11 5.55
C LEU A 404 7.94 -21.48 6.17
N ARG A 405 9.15 -21.75 6.66
CA ARG A 405 9.49 -23.01 7.33
C ARG A 405 8.70 -23.16 8.63
N GLY A 406 8.72 -22.16 9.51
CA GLY A 406 7.97 -22.22 10.76
C GLY A 406 6.47 -22.40 10.54
N TYR A 407 5.90 -21.71 9.55
CA TYR A 407 4.49 -21.90 9.15
C TYR A 407 4.21 -23.34 8.70
N SER A 408 5.04 -23.90 7.80
CA SER A 408 4.84 -25.28 7.30
C SER A 408 4.95 -26.33 8.42
N GLN A 409 5.89 -26.13 9.37
CA GLN A 409 6.04 -26.99 10.53
C GLN A 409 4.83 -26.91 11.46
N LEU A 410 4.23 -25.73 11.62
CA LEU A 410 2.99 -25.55 12.38
C LEU A 410 1.78 -26.19 11.67
N ALA A 411 1.71 -26.09 10.34
CA ALA A 411 0.69 -26.79 9.55
C ALA A 411 0.76 -28.31 9.76
N GLN A 412 1.96 -28.89 9.67
CA GLN A 412 2.16 -30.31 9.95
C GLN A 412 1.80 -30.66 11.40
N TYR A 413 2.27 -29.86 12.37
CA TYR A 413 2.00 -30.06 13.79
C TYR A 413 0.49 -30.07 14.10
N CYS A 414 -0.25 -29.11 13.54
CA CYS A 414 -1.68 -29.00 13.74
C CYS A 414 -2.48 -30.06 12.97
N MET A 415 -2.02 -30.47 11.78
CA MET A 415 -2.64 -31.53 11.00
C MET A 415 -2.62 -32.88 11.74
N ILE A 416 -1.48 -33.26 12.32
CA ILE A 416 -1.34 -34.47 13.14
C ILE A 416 -2.33 -34.46 14.32
N ARG A 417 -2.57 -33.27 14.90
CA ARG A 417 -3.50 -33.07 16.02
C ARG A 417 -4.95 -32.85 15.59
N LYS A 418 -5.27 -33.01 14.30
CA LYS A 418 -6.61 -32.78 13.72
C LYS A 418 -7.16 -31.37 14.02
N MET A 419 -6.27 -30.37 14.03
CA MET A 419 -6.60 -28.96 14.23
C MET A 419 -6.42 -28.20 12.91
N PRO A 420 -7.48 -27.76 12.21
CA PRO A 420 -7.36 -27.07 10.92
C PRO A 420 -7.03 -25.58 11.12
N LEU A 421 -5.86 -25.29 11.72
CA LEU A 421 -5.44 -23.92 12.00
C LEU A 421 -4.60 -23.34 10.85
N PHE A 422 -3.50 -23.98 10.46
CA PHE A 422 -2.57 -23.41 9.48
C PHE A 422 -2.83 -23.99 8.08
N GLY A 423 -3.59 -23.26 7.25
CA GLY A 423 -3.85 -23.62 5.86
C GLY A 423 -2.78 -23.10 4.89
N ILE A 424 -2.28 -23.95 4.00
CA ILE A 424 -1.35 -23.53 2.93
C ILE A 424 -2.15 -22.84 1.83
N THR A 425 -2.15 -21.51 1.81
CA THR A 425 -2.87 -20.69 0.82
C THR A 425 -1.95 -20.31 -0.34
N PRO A 426 -2.46 -19.87 -1.49
CA PRO A 426 -1.61 -19.32 -2.55
C PRO A 426 -0.96 -18.02 -2.20
N LYS A 427 -1.41 -17.28 -1.20
CA LYS A 427 -0.59 -16.18 -0.71
C LYS A 427 0.66 -16.71 -0.03
N TYR A 428 0.62 -17.91 0.58
CA TYR A 428 1.83 -18.60 1.04
C TYR A 428 2.71 -18.94 -0.16
N HIS A 429 2.12 -19.43 -1.25
CA HIS A 429 2.84 -19.63 -2.50
C HIS A 429 3.40 -18.32 -3.09
N ALA A 430 2.64 -17.22 -3.11
CA ALA A 430 3.09 -15.92 -3.60
C ALA A 430 4.31 -15.42 -2.81
N LEU A 431 4.36 -15.68 -1.49
CA LEU A 431 5.57 -15.43 -0.71
C LEU A 431 6.74 -16.35 -1.09
N CYS A 432 6.48 -17.58 -1.55
CA CYS A 432 7.54 -18.46 -2.08
C CYS A 432 8.20 -17.90 -3.36
N HIS A 433 7.50 -17.10 -4.16
CA HIS A 433 8.14 -16.39 -5.29
C HIS A 433 9.17 -15.38 -4.80
N PHE A 434 8.84 -14.54 -3.81
CA PHE A 434 9.85 -13.64 -3.22
C PHE A 434 11.02 -14.40 -2.60
N LYS A 435 10.77 -15.57 -2.00
CA LYS A 435 11.84 -16.45 -1.50
C LYS A 435 12.75 -16.90 -2.66
N HIS A 436 12.16 -17.32 -3.79
CA HIS A 436 12.91 -17.72 -4.98
C HIS A 436 13.70 -16.56 -5.57
N ASP A 437 13.10 -15.39 -5.77
CA ASP A 437 13.78 -14.23 -6.35
C ASP A 437 14.96 -13.75 -5.49
N LEU A 438 14.79 -13.76 -4.17
CA LEU A 438 15.87 -13.45 -3.23
C LEU A 438 16.97 -14.53 -3.22
N GLU A 439 16.63 -15.80 -3.45
CA GLU A 439 17.60 -16.89 -3.63
C GLU A 439 18.41 -16.70 -4.91
N MET A 440 17.73 -16.49 -6.04
CA MET A 440 18.39 -16.32 -7.33
C MET A 440 19.32 -15.11 -7.32
N SER A 441 18.86 -14.00 -6.76
CA SER A 441 19.67 -12.79 -6.52
C SER A 441 20.91 -13.07 -5.67
N PHE A 442 20.76 -13.89 -4.61
CA PHE A 442 21.86 -14.27 -3.74
C PHE A 442 22.88 -15.15 -4.45
N VAL A 443 22.42 -16.20 -5.15
CA VAL A 443 23.28 -17.13 -5.91
C VAL A 443 24.04 -16.39 -7.02
N GLN A 444 23.39 -15.47 -7.70
CA GLN A 444 24.01 -14.67 -8.77
C GLN A 444 24.85 -13.50 -8.24
N ASN A 445 24.82 -13.23 -6.93
CA ASN A 445 25.44 -12.07 -6.28
C ASN A 445 25.05 -10.73 -6.95
N GLN A 446 23.78 -10.60 -7.33
CA GLN A 446 23.24 -9.42 -8.01
C GLN A 446 22.24 -8.68 -7.14
N ALA A 447 22.14 -7.36 -7.33
CA ALA A 447 21.08 -6.57 -6.73
C ALA A 447 19.72 -7.01 -7.29
N THR A 448 18.71 -7.08 -6.43
CA THR A 448 17.33 -7.42 -6.84
C THR A 448 16.35 -6.35 -6.37
N ILE A 449 15.15 -6.40 -6.93
CA ILE A 449 14.08 -5.48 -6.55
C ILE A 449 13.55 -5.87 -5.16
N ASN A 450 13.35 -4.86 -4.33
CA ASN A 450 12.77 -5.04 -3.00
C ASN A 450 11.31 -5.51 -3.13
N PRO A 451 10.87 -6.59 -2.43
CA PRO A 451 9.47 -7.02 -2.44
C PRO A 451 8.45 -5.93 -2.03
N ALA A 452 8.87 -4.93 -1.25
CA ALA A 452 8.04 -3.75 -0.97
C ALA A 452 7.65 -2.96 -2.24
N ALA A 453 8.35 -3.19 -3.35
CA ALA A 453 7.98 -2.68 -4.66
C ALA A 453 6.69 -3.27 -5.21
N PHE A 454 6.14 -4.33 -4.62
CA PHE A 454 4.85 -4.92 -5.00
C PHE A 454 3.82 -4.86 -3.85
N ASP A 455 4.24 -4.37 -2.69
CA ASP A 455 3.37 -4.20 -1.53
C ASP A 455 2.41 -3.00 -1.70
N CYS A 456 1.16 -3.21 -1.31
CA CYS A 456 0.10 -2.21 -1.39
C CYS A 456 -0.03 -1.37 -0.11
N SER A 457 0.64 -1.73 1.00
CA SER A 457 0.43 -1.06 2.30
C SER A 457 0.69 0.45 2.27
N MET A 458 1.72 0.89 1.54
CA MET A 458 2.03 2.31 1.38
C MET A 458 1.01 3.03 0.48
N SER A 459 0.45 2.31 -0.50
CA SER A 459 -0.57 2.83 -1.40
C SER A 459 -1.93 2.95 -0.69
N GLU A 460 -2.26 2.00 0.18
CA GLU A 460 -3.46 2.04 1.03
C GLU A 460 -3.51 3.29 1.92
N ASP A 461 -2.36 3.80 2.41
CA ASP A 461 -2.34 5.07 3.17
C ASP A 461 -2.75 6.26 2.31
N PHE A 462 -2.23 6.35 1.08
CA PHE A 462 -2.60 7.41 0.13
C PHE A 462 -4.10 7.37 -0.19
N ILE A 463 -4.59 6.20 -0.60
CA ILE A 463 -6.00 5.95 -0.91
C ILE A 463 -6.86 6.26 0.31
N GLY A 464 -6.45 5.82 1.51
CA GLY A 464 -7.16 6.09 2.76
C GLY A 464 -7.28 7.59 3.07
N ARG A 465 -6.28 8.40 2.71
CA ARG A 465 -6.32 9.87 2.85
C ARG A 465 -7.29 10.51 1.86
N VAL A 466 -7.24 10.10 0.59
CA VAL A 466 -8.17 10.60 -0.45
C VAL A 466 -9.61 10.16 -0.13
N ALA A 467 -9.82 8.91 0.24
CA ALA A 467 -11.12 8.39 0.67
C ALA A 467 -11.69 9.18 1.86
N ARG A 468 -10.85 9.54 2.84
CA ARG A 468 -11.28 10.37 3.99
C ARG A 468 -11.68 11.78 3.56
N GLN A 469 -10.96 12.37 2.61
CA GLN A 469 -11.30 13.66 2.04
C GLN A 469 -12.64 13.60 1.29
N SER A 470 -12.86 12.53 0.51
CA SER A 470 -14.10 12.27 -0.20
C SER A 470 -15.33 12.16 0.70
N ARG A 471 -15.18 11.79 1.98
CA ARG A 471 -16.28 11.73 2.95
C ARG A 471 -16.73 13.11 3.46
N ARG A 472 -15.92 14.14 3.22
CA ARG A 472 -16.22 15.53 3.62
C ARG A 472 -16.79 16.38 2.50
N ILE A 473 -16.95 15.79 1.30
CA ILE A 473 -17.47 16.47 0.13
C ILE A 473 -18.94 16.08 0.00
N GLY A 474 -19.80 17.10 -0.07
CA GLY A 474 -21.23 16.92 -0.26
C GLY A 474 -21.52 16.13 -1.52
N PHE A 475 -22.49 15.22 -1.41
CA PHE A 475 -22.80 14.27 -2.46
C PHE A 475 -23.80 14.89 -3.45
N LYS A 476 -23.32 15.68 -4.42
CA LYS A 476 -24.14 16.19 -5.55
C LYS A 476 -23.71 15.51 -6.85
N ARG A 477 -24.68 14.98 -7.60
CA ARG A 477 -24.47 14.32 -8.90
C ARG A 477 -23.68 15.24 -9.83
N ASN A 478 -22.67 14.70 -10.53
CA ASN A 478 -21.78 15.38 -11.48
C ASN A 478 -20.84 16.46 -10.90
N LEU A 479 -20.83 16.69 -9.57
CA LEU A 479 -19.95 17.68 -8.92
C LEU A 479 -18.98 17.04 -7.92
N PHE A 480 -19.29 15.84 -7.44
CA PHE A 480 -18.51 15.15 -6.42
C PHE A 480 -17.05 14.91 -6.85
N GLU A 481 -16.85 14.33 -8.03
CA GLU A 481 -15.54 13.94 -8.56
C GLU A 481 -14.69 15.17 -8.84
N LYS A 482 -15.29 16.21 -9.46
CA LYS A 482 -14.66 17.50 -9.69
C LYS A 482 -14.18 18.15 -8.40
N HIS A 483 -15.05 18.23 -7.39
CA HIS A 483 -14.67 18.80 -6.09
C HIS A 483 -13.60 17.94 -5.41
N LEU A 484 -13.68 16.61 -5.48
CA LEU A 484 -12.67 15.71 -4.92
C LEU A 484 -11.29 15.97 -5.52
N LEU A 485 -11.18 16.09 -6.84
CA LEU A 485 -9.93 16.39 -7.52
C LEU A 485 -9.41 17.79 -7.16
N GLN A 486 -10.26 18.81 -7.09
CA GLN A 486 -9.87 20.16 -6.67
C GLN A 486 -9.34 20.20 -5.24
N HIS A 487 -10.05 19.52 -4.32
CA HIS A 487 -9.64 19.39 -2.93
C HIS A 487 -8.33 18.58 -2.80
N TYR A 488 -8.15 17.54 -3.61
CA TYR A 488 -6.90 16.79 -3.70
C TYR A 488 -5.73 17.69 -4.11
N LEU A 489 -5.88 18.45 -5.21
CA LEU A 489 -4.87 19.37 -5.74
C LEU A 489 -4.49 20.46 -4.73
N LEU A 490 -5.47 21.03 -4.04
CA LEU A 490 -5.23 22.02 -2.97
C LEU A 490 -4.36 21.42 -1.86
N LYS A 491 -4.71 20.22 -1.38
CA LYS A 491 -3.95 19.54 -0.34
C LYS A 491 -2.56 19.12 -0.81
N PHE A 492 -2.44 18.69 -2.07
CA PHE A 492 -1.15 18.39 -2.70
C PHE A 492 -0.23 19.61 -2.69
N SER A 493 -0.72 20.79 -3.10
CA SER A 493 0.04 22.07 -3.03
C SER A 493 0.51 22.41 -1.62
N PHE A 494 -0.34 22.28 -0.60
CA PHE A 494 0.09 22.51 0.79
C PHE A 494 1.19 21.55 1.25
N VAL A 495 1.11 20.27 0.86
CA VAL A 495 2.14 19.27 1.18
C VAL A 495 3.45 19.60 0.47
N LEU A 496 3.40 20.00 -0.80
CA LEU A 496 4.57 20.46 -1.55
C LEU A 496 5.25 21.64 -0.87
N ARG A 497 4.50 22.71 -0.58
CA ARG A 497 5.03 23.93 0.06
C ARG A 497 5.62 23.67 1.44
N LYS A 498 4.99 22.80 2.23
CA LYS A 498 5.47 22.45 3.58
C LYS A 498 6.78 21.68 3.53
N ASN A 499 6.87 20.66 2.67
CA ASN A 499 8.08 19.84 2.59
C ASN A 499 9.22 20.55 1.84
N TRP A 500 8.93 21.46 0.90
CA TRP A 500 9.95 22.29 0.25
C TRP A 500 10.76 23.10 1.26
N LYS A 501 10.08 23.70 2.25
CA LYS A 501 10.73 24.43 3.36
C LYS A 501 11.58 23.49 4.23
N ASP A 502 11.10 22.29 4.53
CA ASP A 502 11.85 21.31 5.34
C ASP A 502 13.08 20.73 4.61
N ILE A 503 13.03 20.61 3.28
CA ILE A 503 14.11 20.07 2.43
C ILE A 503 15.21 21.13 2.20
N HIS A 504 14.84 22.40 1.97
CA HIS A 504 15.81 23.46 1.66
C HIS A 504 16.33 24.25 2.87
N ASP A 505 15.57 24.40 3.97
CA ASP A 505 16.04 25.14 5.15
C ASP A 505 16.98 24.32 6.06
N GLY A 506 17.35 23.08 5.69
CA GLY A 506 18.19 22.22 6.51
C GLY A 506 17.58 21.85 7.88
N ARG A 507 16.32 22.22 8.14
CA ARG A 507 15.58 21.88 9.36
C ARG A 507 15.01 20.47 9.25
N GLY A 508 15.91 19.50 9.06
CA GLY A 508 15.63 18.11 9.40
C GLY A 508 15.06 18.10 10.82
N ARG A 509 13.88 17.49 10.99
CA ARG A 509 13.20 17.32 12.28
C ARG A 509 14.25 17.09 13.38
N LYS A 510 14.49 18.10 14.22
CA LYS A 510 14.96 17.87 15.59
C LYS A 510 13.89 16.98 16.20
N ARG A 511 14.09 15.66 16.14
CA ARG A 511 13.42 14.72 17.04
C ARG A 511 13.64 15.33 18.42
N LYS A 512 12.55 15.60 19.14
CA LYS A 512 12.63 15.81 20.59
C LYS A 512 13.45 14.62 21.11
N ALA A 513 14.70 14.89 21.47
CA ALA A 513 15.43 14.00 22.34
C ALA A 513 14.56 13.94 23.59
N GLY A 514 13.92 12.79 23.81
CA GLY A 514 13.36 12.48 25.12
C GLY A 514 14.49 12.66 26.12
N GLY A 515 14.24 13.50 27.12
CA GLY A 515 15.19 13.74 28.19
C GLY A 515 15.63 12.40 28.76
N ARG A 516 16.94 12.19 28.81
CA ARG A 516 17.54 11.30 29.79
C ARG A 516 17.27 11.91 31.16
N ARG A 517 16.41 11.27 31.93
CA ARG A 517 16.66 10.92 33.33
C ARG A 517 16.11 9.53 33.56
#